data_AF-F4HM14-F1
#
_entry.id   AF-F4HM14-F1
#
_cell.length_a   1.000
_cell.length_b   1.000
_cell.length_c   1.000
_cell.angle_alpha   90.00
_cell.angle_beta   90.00
_cell.angle_gamma   90.00
#
_symmetry.space_group_name_H-M   'P 1'
#
loop_
_entity.id
_entity.type
_entity.pdbx_description
1 polymer ?
#
loop_
_entity_poly.entity_id
_entity_poly.type
_entity_poly.pdbx_seq_one_letter_code
_entity_poly.pdbx_strand_id
1 'polypeptide(L)'
;MKKSVLALIVIVIILGAFGYLLYGYENFDEAINPNKKGLIRQYVVIQYPNASFLVLSSIEYVNLTLRGWKPPSGSRAFLINVKSYITGVPEIDLNLTFHARYEKMTIVVGSPEVRKCSSNPSEFYGSCEERTLAVAEVTVVASSLFKRYYYWEALKRGLSNESAKEYAYKETMKRKSIRYLSFLTKAEIGLGKLGNKDNLCIIIMGPAEGATKNEIVIPRPGLIILKGKTDAALRAEAALIENIIEFNLS
;
A
#
# COMPACT_ATOMS: atom_id res chain seq x y z
N MET A 1 -3.68 -46.38 -20.77
CA MET A 1 -4.61 -45.61 -19.91
C MET A 1 -5.86 -45.26 -20.71
N LYS A 2 -7.06 -45.65 -20.27
CA LYS A 2 -8.32 -45.28 -20.97
C LYS A 2 -8.47 -43.76 -20.97
N LYS A 3 -8.87 -43.16 -22.09
CA LYS A 3 -9.07 -41.71 -22.26
C LYS A 3 -9.95 -41.08 -21.16
N SER A 4 -10.87 -41.86 -20.59
CA SER A 4 -11.71 -41.46 -19.45
C SER A 4 -10.95 -41.21 -18.16
N VAL A 5 -9.90 -41.99 -17.86
CA VAL A 5 -9.06 -41.79 -16.66
C VAL A 5 -8.22 -40.53 -16.80
N LEU A 6 -7.69 -40.28 -18.01
CA LEU A 6 -6.95 -39.05 -18.30
C LEU A 6 -7.87 -37.81 -18.18
N ALA A 7 -9.08 -37.89 -18.73
CA ALA A 7 -10.07 -36.81 -18.62
C ALA A 7 -10.45 -36.53 -17.16
N LEU A 8 -10.64 -37.57 -16.34
CA LEU A 8 -10.93 -37.42 -14.91
C LEU A 8 -9.77 -36.73 -14.18
N ILE A 9 -8.52 -37.14 -14.44
CA ILE A 9 -7.33 -36.51 -13.83
C ILE A 9 -7.25 -35.02 -14.21
N VAL A 10 -7.49 -34.67 -15.47
CA VAL A 10 -7.50 -33.28 -15.93
C VAL A 10 -8.60 -32.47 -15.23
N ILE A 11 -9.81 -33.03 -15.10
CA ILE A 11 -10.92 -32.39 -14.39
C ILE A 11 -10.56 -32.15 -12.92
N VAL A 12 -9.98 -33.14 -12.23
CA VAL A 12 -9.57 -33.00 -10.83
C VAL A 12 -8.50 -31.93 -10.67
N ILE A 13 -7.53 -31.85 -11.59
CA ILE A 13 -6.49 -30.80 -11.57
C ILE A 13 -7.11 -29.42 -11.76
N ILE A 14 -8.03 -29.26 -12.72
CA ILE A 14 -8.70 -27.98 -12.99
C ILE A 14 -9.57 -27.56 -11.80
N LEU A 15 -10.39 -28.48 -11.27
CA LEU A 15 -11.25 -28.22 -10.12
C LEU A 15 -10.42 -27.91 -8.86
N GLY A 16 -9.31 -28.62 -8.65
CA GLY A 16 -8.38 -28.36 -7.56
C GLY A 16 -7.75 -26.96 -7.66
N ALA A 17 -7.28 -26.59 -8.85
CA ALA A 17 -6.72 -25.25 -9.09
C ALA A 17 -7.77 -24.14 -8.87
N PHE A 18 -9.00 -24.36 -9.34
CA PHE A 18 -10.09 -23.40 -9.16
C PHE A 18 -10.53 -23.28 -7.70
N GLY A 19 -10.68 -24.41 -7.00
CA GLY A 19 -10.98 -24.45 -5.57
C GLY A 19 -9.91 -23.74 -4.73
N TYR A 20 -8.64 -23.90 -5.08
CA TYR A 20 -7.54 -23.19 -4.43
C TYR A 20 -7.61 -21.67 -4.63
N LEU A 21 -7.98 -21.19 -5.82
CA LEU A 21 -8.18 -19.77 -6.08
C LEU A 21 -9.39 -19.21 -5.34
N LEU A 22 -10.51 -19.95 -5.30
CA LEU A 22 -11.70 -19.55 -4.53
C LEU A 22 -11.40 -19.46 -3.04
N TYR A 23 -10.73 -20.46 -2.48
CA TYR A 23 -10.27 -20.41 -1.09
C TYR A 23 -9.42 -19.16 -0.83
N GLY A 24 -8.49 -18.85 -1.73
CA GLY A 24 -7.72 -17.61 -1.66
C GLY A 24 -8.59 -16.35 -1.64
N TYR A 25 -9.58 -16.29 -2.51
CA TYR A 25 -10.49 -15.16 -2.64
C TYR A 25 -11.36 -15.00 -1.39
N GLU A 26 -11.87 -16.09 -0.81
CA GLU A 26 -12.65 -16.06 0.43
C GLU A 26 -11.82 -15.55 1.62
N ASN A 27 -10.53 -15.90 1.68
CA ASN A 27 -9.61 -15.42 2.71
C ASN A 27 -9.09 -13.98 2.48
N PHE A 28 -9.44 -13.35 1.35
CA PHE A 28 -8.99 -11.99 1.05
C PHE A 28 -9.48 -10.99 2.11
N ASP A 29 -10.76 -11.07 2.48
CA ASP A 29 -11.36 -10.11 3.41
C ASP A 29 -10.75 -10.22 4.80
N GLU A 30 -10.44 -11.43 5.27
CA GLU A 30 -9.71 -11.64 6.53
C GLU A 30 -8.28 -11.10 6.45
N ALA A 31 -7.61 -11.24 5.29
CA ALA A 31 -6.26 -10.72 5.10
C ALA A 31 -6.22 -9.17 5.15
N ILE A 32 -7.25 -8.49 4.64
CA ILE A 32 -7.32 -7.02 4.63
C ILE A 32 -8.06 -6.40 5.82
N ASN A 33 -8.84 -7.20 6.55
CA ASN A 33 -9.56 -6.84 7.77
C ASN A 33 -9.41 -7.95 8.82
N PRO A 34 -8.22 -8.10 9.44
CA PRO A 34 -8.00 -9.17 10.41
C PRO A 34 -8.96 -9.06 11.60
N ASN A 35 -9.66 -10.15 11.93
CA ASN A 35 -10.58 -10.21 13.06
C ASN A 35 -9.86 -10.44 14.42
N LYS A 36 -8.72 -9.78 14.61
CA LYS A 36 -7.94 -9.79 15.86
C LYS A 36 -7.89 -8.39 16.44
N LYS A 37 -7.61 -8.26 17.74
CA LYS A 37 -7.44 -6.95 18.36
C LYS A 37 -6.13 -6.33 17.84
N GLY A 38 -6.25 -5.30 17.02
CA GLY A 38 -5.15 -4.42 16.65
C GLY A 38 -5.18 -3.16 17.51
N LEU A 39 -4.01 -2.59 17.78
CA LEU A 39 -3.95 -1.25 18.37
C LEU A 39 -4.11 -0.21 17.26
N ILE A 40 -4.84 0.84 17.58
CA ILE A 40 -5.19 1.91 16.65
C ILE A 40 -4.55 3.19 17.19
N ARG A 41 -3.73 3.84 16.35
CA ARG A 41 -3.25 5.19 16.60
C ARG A 41 -3.85 6.13 15.58
N GLN A 42 -4.31 7.28 16.06
CA GLN A 42 -5.01 8.26 15.24
C GLN A 42 -4.12 9.47 14.99
N TYR A 43 -4.15 9.95 13.75
CA TYR A 43 -3.41 11.11 13.29
C TYR A 43 -4.35 12.08 12.59
N VAL A 44 -4.03 13.36 12.73
CA VAL A 44 -4.64 14.44 11.97
C VAL A 44 -3.62 14.87 10.93
N VAL A 45 -3.93 14.63 9.66
CA VAL A 45 -3.11 15.06 8.53
C VAL A 45 -3.79 16.24 7.87
N ILE A 46 -3.09 17.36 7.81
CA ILE A 46 -3.62 18.63 7.33
C ILE A 46 -2.89 18.95 6.04
N GLN A 47 -3.62 19.01 4.94
CA GLN A 47 -3.12 19.51 3.68
C GLN A 47 -3.35 21.02 3.61
N TYR A 48 -2.27 21.77 3.46
CA TYR A 48 -2.30 23.22 3.29
C TYR A 48 -2.67 23.61 1.85
N PRO A 49 -3.09 24.88 1.62
CA PRO A 49 -3.45 25.37 0.28
C PRO A 49 -2.33 25.27 -0.76
N ASN A 50 -1.07 25.27 -0.32
CA ASN A 50 0.11 25.07 -1.16
C ASN A 50 0.42 23.59 -1.45
N ALA A 51 -0.52 22.68 -1.16
CA ALA A 51 -0.40 21.22 -1.29
C ALA A 51 0.64 20.54 -0.39
N SER A 52 1.29 21.25 0.54
CA SER A 52 2.13 20.62 1.56
C SER A 52 1.29 20.01 2.70
N PHE A 53 1.85 19.04 3.41
CA PHE A 53 1.17 18.32 4.47
C PHE A 53 1.80 18.58 5.84
N LEU A 54 0.97 18.75 6.86
CA LEU A 54 1.34 18.71 8.26
C LEU A 54 0.73 17.45 8.89
N VAL A 55 1.56 16.62 9.48
CA VAL A 55 1.15 15.41 10.20
C VAL A 55 1.23 15.67 11.69
N LEU A 56 0.15 15.38 12.42
CA LEU A 56 0.08 15.53 13.88
C LEU A 56 -0.56 14.27 14.48
N SER A 57 -0.03 13.80 15.61
CA SER A 57 -0.81 12.93 16.49
C SER A 57 -2.03 13.67 17.04
N SER A 58 -3.05 12.93 17.46
CA SER A 58 -4.23 13.55 18.10
C SER A 58 -3.87 14.44 19.31
N ILE A 59 -2.82 14.07 20.07
CA ILE A 59 -2.36 14.82 21.24
C ILE A 59 -1.72 16.14 20.81
N GLU A 60 -0.84 16.12 19.80
CA GLU A 60 -0.20 17.33 19.27
C GLU A 60 -1.22 18.29 18.68
N TYR A 61 -2.19 17.77 17.91
CA TYR A 61 -3.27 18.57 17.35
C TYR A 61 -4.08 19.29 18.44
N VAL A 62 -4.47 18.57 19.50
CA VAL A 62 -5.19 19.17 20.64
C VAL A 62 -4.33 20.22 21.34
N ASN A 63 -3.06 19.93 21.60
CA ASN A 63 -2.15 20.90 22.24
C ASN A 63 -1.96 22.18 21.42
N LEU A 64 -1.84 22.08 20.09
CA LEU A 64 -1.71 23.23 19.20
C LEU A 64 -2.98 24.07 19.18
N THR A 65 -4.14 23.41 19.04
CA THR A 65 -5.44 24.10 19.00
C THR A 65 -5.78 24.77 20.34
N LEU A 66 -5.42 24.16 21.48
CA LEU A 66 -5.53 24.78 22.80
C LEU A 66 -4.65 26.03 22.96
N ARG A 67 -3.51 26.09 22.25
CA ARG A 67 -2.63 27.27 22.20
C ARG A 67 -3.11 28.34 21.21
N GLY A 68 -4.30 28.18 20.62
CA GLY A 68 -4.90 29.13 19.69
C GLY A 68 -4.42 28.97 18.24
N TRP A 69 -3.60 27.96 17.93
CA TRP A 69 -3.23 27.68 16.54
C TRP A 69 -4.43 27.14 15.77
N LYS A 70 -4.60 27.62 14.54
CA LYS A 70 -5.61 27.14 13.59
C LYS A 70 -4.94 26.88 12.24
N PRO A 71 -5.36 25.82 11.52
CA PRO A 71 -4.92 25.63 10.15
C PRO A 71 -5.25 26.86 9.29
N PRO A 72 -4.38 27.25 8.34
CA PRO A 72 -4.67 28.31 7.38
C PRO A 72 -5.99 28.07 6.63
N SER A 73 -6.69 29.15 6.28
CA SER A 73 -7.91 29.08 5.47
C SER A 73 -7.69 28.30 4.17
N GLY A 74 -8.61 27.41 3.82
CA GLY A 74 -8.50 26.53 2.65
C GLY A 74 -7.76 25.21 2.90
N SER A 75 -7.26 24.98 4.13
CA SER A 75 -6.66 23.68 4.49
C SER A 75 -7.72 22.57 4.59
N ARG A 76 -7.34 21.35 4.19
CA ARG A 76 -8.17 20.14 4.36
C ARG A 76 -7.55 19.24 5.43
N ALA A 77 -8.34 18.87 6.44
CA ALA A 77 -7.89 17.98 7.51
C ALA A 77 -8.49 16.58 7.33
N PHE A 78 -7.64 15.57 7.47
CA PHE A 78 -7.96 14.16 7.34
C PHE A 78 -7.62 13.45 8.66
N LEU A 79 -8.63 12.84 9.27
CA LEU A 79 -8.43 11.98 10.43
C LEU A 79 -8.12 10.58 9.92
N ILE A 80 -6.91 10.08 10.15
CA ILE A 80 -6.43 8.80 9.65
C ILE A 80 -6.11 7.87 10.83
N ASN A 81 -6.63 6.64 10.75
CA ASN A 81 -6.34 5.60 11.74
C ASN A 81 -5.26 4.66 11.22
N VAL A 82 -4.14 4.56 11.92
CA VAL A 82 -3.11 3.55 11.63
C VAL A 82 -3.35 2.35 12.54
N LYS A 83 -3.68 1.22 11.92
CA LYS A 83 -3.99 -0.04 12.59
C LYS A 83 -2.87 -1.03 12.38
N SER A 84 -2.39 -1.60 13.48
CA SER A 84 -1.34 -2.60 13.40
C SER A 84 -1.59 -3.86 14.22
N TYR A 85 -0.98 -4.93 13.72
CA TYR A 85 -1.29 -6.30 14.08
C TYR A 85 -0.04 -7.20 14.22
N ILE A 86 1.16 -6.63 14.16
CA ILE A 86 2.43 -7.36 14.28
C ILE A 86 2.99 -7.23 15.70
N THR A 87 3.46 -6.04 16.10
CA THR A 87 3.91 -5.74 17.47
C THR A 87 2.85 -4.99 18.26
N GLY A 88 1.89 -4.36 17.57
CA GLY A 88 0.86 -3.53 18.18
C GLY A 88 1.26 -2.06 18.30
N VAL A 89 2.47 -1.66 17.89
CA VAL A 89 2.83 -0.24 17.77
C VAL A 89 2.82 0.14 16.30
N PRO A 90 1.83 0.94 15.82
CA PRO A 90 1.65 1.17 14.40
C PRO A 90 2.86 1.78 13.68
N GLU A 91 3.58 2.69 14.32
CA GLU A 91 4.77 3.31 13.74
C GLU A 91 5.91 2.32 13.59
N ILE A 92 6.13 1.49 14.61
CA ILE A 92 7.17 0.44 14.57
C ILE A 92 6.84 -0.54 13.46
N ASP A 93 5.59 -1.01 13.38
CA ASP A 93 5.18 -2.01 12.41
C ASP A 93 5.22 -1.47 10.97
N LEU A 94 4.83 -0.21 10.75
CA LEU A 94 4.95 0.44 9.45
C LEU A 94 6.41 0.58 9.05
N ASN A 95 7.25 1.08 9.96
CA ASN A 95 8.66 1.30 9.73
C ASN A 95 9.41 -0.01 9.46
N LEU A 96 9.16 -1.06 10.26
CA LEU A 96 9.70 -2.40 10.06
C LEU A 96 9.24 -2.99 8.72
N THR A 97 7.97 -2.80 8.37
CA THR A 97 7.44 -3.32 7.10
C THR A 97 8.08 -2.64 5.90
N PHE A 98 8.34 -1.33 5.94
CA PHE A 98 9.00 -0.64 4.82
C PHE A 98 10.52 -0.87 4.75
N HIS A 99 11.19 -1.05 5.89
CA HIS A 99 12.65 -1.25 5.94
C HIS A 99 13.10 -2.71 5.84
N ALA A 100 12.17 -3.67 5.89
CA ALA A 100 12.49 -5.07 5.67
C ALA A 100 12.99 -5.32 4.23
N ARG A 101 13.83 -6.35 4.09
CA ARG A 101 14.33 -6.79 2.78
C ARG A 101 13.28 -7.68 2.11
N TYR A 102 12.85 -7.30 0.91
CA TYR A 102 11.96 -8.08 0.07
C TYR A 102 12.65 -8.44 -1.26
N GLU A 103 12.23 -9.55 -1.86
CA GLU A 103 12.65 -9.93 -3.21
C GLU A 103 11.83 -9.22 -4.30
N LYS A 104 10.58 -8.89 -4.00
CA LYS A 104 9.63 -8.27 -4.93
C LYS A 104 8.85 -7.16 -4.24
N MET A 105 8.36 -6.23 -5.05
CA MET A 105 7.47 -5.19 -4.60
C MET A 105 6.28 -5.08 -5.55
N THR A 106 5.08 -5.13 -4.99
CA THR A 106 3.81 -5.12 -5.72
C THR A 106 2.96 -3.95 -5.23
N ILE A 107 2.60 -3.05 -6.12
CA ILE A 107 1.68 -1.94 -5.84
C ILE A 107 0.35 -2.25 -6.51
N VAL A 108 -0.70 -2.39 -5.70
CA VAL A 108 -2.05 -2.64 -6.17
C VAL A 108 -2.81 -1.32 -6.18
N VAL A 109 -3.08 -0.78 -7.37
CA VAL A 109 -3.62 0.59 -7.57
C VAL A 109 -5.15 0.68 -7.43
N GLY A 110 -5.77 -0.36 -6.85
CA GLY A 110 -7.21 -0.53 -6.67
C GLY A 110 -7.89 -1.32 -7.80
N SER A 111 -9.20 -1.20 -7.92
CA SER A 111 -10.03 -2.04 -8.79
C SER A 111 -9.69 -1.86 -10.28
N PRO A 112 -9.98 -2.84 -11.13
CA PRO A 112 -9.84 -2.66 -12.58
C PRO A 112 -10.67 -1.51 -13.15
N GLU A 113 -11.74 -1.08 -12.48
CA GLU A 113 -12.60 0.03 -12.90
C GLU A 113 -11.89 1.37 -12.85
N VAL A 114 -10.84 1.49 -12.04
CA VAL A 114 -9.98 2.67 -11.96
C VAL A 114 -9.31 2.95 -13.30
N ARG A 115 -9.24 2.00 -14.23
CA ARG A 115 -8.82 2.26 -15.63
C ARG A 115 -9.66 3.33 -16.31
N LYS A 116 -10.94 3.45 -15.93
CA LYS A 116 -11.83 4.52 -16.40
C LYS A 116 -11.27 5.90 -16.10
N CYS A 117 -10.50 6.05 -15.03
CA CYS A 117 -9.84 7.30 -14.73
C CYS A 117 -8.91 7.79 -15.86
N SER A 118 -8.27 6.85 -16.56
CA SER A 118 -7.39 7.17 -17.70
C SER A 118 -8.15 7.33 -19.03
N SER A 119 -9.27 6.63 -19.20
CA SER A 119 -10.00 6.57 -20.48
C SER A 119 -11.21 7.50 -20.54
N ASN A 120 -11.95 7.65 -19.44
CA ASN A 120 -13.10 8.54 -19.31
C ASN A 120 -13.24 9.07 -17.85
N PRO A 121 -12.54 10.16 -17.50
CA PRO A 121 -12.47 10.67 -16.13
C PRO A 121 -13.83 11.04 -15.51
N SER A 122 -14.83 11.42 -16.30
CA SER A 122 -16.15 11.82 -15.81
C SER A 122 -16.99 10.66 -15.26
N GLU A 123 -16.65 9.42 -15.63
CA GLU A 123 -17.31 8.21 -15.12
C GLU A 123 -16.59 7.61 -13.91
N PHE A 124 -15.45 8.18 -13.50
CA PHE A 124 -14.69 7.68 -12.36
C PHE A 124 -15.34 8.12 -11.05
N TYR A 125 -15.60 7.16 -10.16
CA TYR A 125 -16.09 7.44 -8.82
C TYR A 125 -14.91 7.84 -7.92
N GLY A 126 -14.62 9.14 -7.85
CA GLY A 126 -13.53 9.70 -7.07
C GLY A 126 -12.83 10.88 -7.77
N SER A 127 -11.61 11.19 -7.35
CA SER A 127 -10.72 12.16 -8.02
C SER A 127 -9.54 11.45 -8.67
N CYS A 128 -9.50 11.50 -10.00
CA CYS A 128 -8.42 10.94 -10.81
C CYS A 128 -7.06 11.52 -10.51
N GLU A 129 -7.00 12.84 -10.36
CA GLU A 129 -5.78 13.58 -10.09
C GLU A 129 -5.20 13.15 -8.73
N GLU A 130 -6.00 13.25 -7.66
CA GLU A 130 -5.57 12.91 -6.30
C GLU A 130 -5.17 11.45 -6.20
N ARG A 131 -5.88 10.55 -6.89
CA ARG A 131 -5.54 9.13 -6.91
C ARG A 131 -4.21 8.86 -7.60
N THR A 132 -3.98 9.50 -8.74
CA THR A 132 -2.72 9.36 -9.48
C THR A 132 -1.55 9.88 -8.64
N LEU A 133 -1.75 11.00 -7.94
CA LEU A 133 -0.76 11.56 -7.02
C LEU A 133 -0.50 10.60 -5.84
N ALA A 134 -1.53 10.08 -5.19
CA ALA A 134 -1.39 9.12 -4.08
C ALA A 134 -0.63 7.86 -4.52
N VAL A 135 -0.97 7.29 -5.69
CA VAL A 135 -0.27 6.13 -6.26
C VAL A 135 1.19 6.47 -6.54
N ALA A 136 1.47 7.65 -7.09
CA ALA A 136 2.82 8.10 -7.39
C ALA A 136 3.65 8.26 -6.11
N GLU A 137 3.15 9.00 -5.11
CA GLU A 137 3.80 9.24 -3.82
C GLU A 137 4.16 7.90 -3.14
N VAL A 138 3.17 7.02 -2.95
CA VAL A 138 3.40 5.67 -2.38
C VAL A 138 4.42 4.87 -3.20
N THR A 139 4.36 4.95 -4.53
CA THR A 139 5.30 4.25 -5.40
C THR A 139 6.72 4.77 -5.23
N VAL A 140 6.91 6.09 -5.12
CA VAL A 140 8.24 6.69 -4.95
C VAL A 140 8.81 6.31 -3.60
N VAL A 141 8.03 6.40 -2.53
CA VAL A 141 8.43 5.99 -1.18
C VAL A 141 8.88 4.53 -1.17
N ALA A 142 8.00 3.63 -1.60
CA ALA A 142 8.27 2.19 -1.59
C ALA A 142 9.47 1.84 -2.48
N SER A 143 9.54 2.42 -3.70
CA SER A 143 10.66 2.18 -4.62
C SER A 143 11.99 2.71 -4.09
N SER A 144 11.99 3.85 -3.39
CA SER A 144 13.24 4.44 -2.89
C SER A 144 13.83 3.62 -1.74
N LEU A 145 12.97 3.14 -0.84
CA LEU A 145 13.40 2.24 0.23
C LEU A 145 13.87 0.89 -0.32
N PHE A 146 13.17 0.35 -1.32
CA PHE A 146 13.58 -0.89 -1.99
C PHE A 146 14.92 -0.73 -2.73
N LYS A 147 15.15 0.40 -3.43
CA LYS A 147 16.43 0.70 -4.11
C LYS A 147 17.61 0.75 -3.16
N ARG A 148 17.42 1.24 -1.94
CA ARG A 148 18.50 1.39 -0.94
C ARG A 148 19.27 0.10 -0.74
N TYR A 149 18.59 -1.04 -0.68
CA TYR A 149 19.22 -2.35 -0.52
C TYR A 149 20.20 -2.66 -1.67
N TYR A 150 19.74 -2.55 -2.92
CA TYR A 150 20.57 -2.84 -4.10
C TYR A 150 21.70 -1.83 -4.30
N TYR A 151 21.48 -0.59 -3.89
CA TYR A 151 22.52 0.44 -3.89
C TYR A 151 23.69 0.04 -2.97
N TRP A 152 23.39 -0.32 -1.72
CA TRP A 152 24.42 -0.77 -0.77
C TRP A 152 25.09 -2.08 -1.21
N GLU A 153 24.34 -2.99 -1.83
CA GLU A 153 24.90 -4.21 -2.39
C GLU A 153 25.90 -3.91 -3.53
N ALA A 154 25.58 -2.97 -4.43
CA ALA A 154 26.50 -2.55 -5.49
C ALA A 154 27.76 -1.87 -4.95
N LEU A 155 27.64 -0.99 -3.95
CA LEU A 155 28.79 -0.37 -3.31
C LEU A 155 29.72 -1.41 -2.66
N LYS A 156 29.15 -2.41 -1.97
CA LYS A 156 29.93 -3.51 -1.38
C LYS A 156 30.67 -4.36 -2.43
N ARG A 157 30.18 -4.39 -3.67
CA ARG A 157 30.83 -5.04 -4.82
C ARG A 157 31.90 -4.16 -5.49
N GLY A 158 32.14 -2.95 -4.98
CA GLY A 158 33.16 -2.02 -5.48
C GLY A 158 32.71 -1.14 -6.64
N LEU A 159 31.41 -1.04 -6.93
CA LEU A 159 30.91 -0.14 -7.96
C LEU A 159 31.02 1.33 -7.50
N SER A 160 31.21 2.24 -8.46
CA SER A 160 31.11 3.68 -8.20
C SER A 160 29.70 4.08 -7.77
N ASN A 161 29.55 5.28 -7.22
CA ASN A 161 28.27 5.80 -6.77
C ASN A 161 27.24 5.86 -7.92
N GLU A 162 27.65 6.34 -9.09
CA GLU A 162 26.81 6.45 -10.29
C GLU A 162 26.37 5.07 -10.78
N SER A 163 27.30 4.12 -10.89
CA SER A 163 27.00 2.75 -11.31
C SER A 163 26.13 2.01 -10.28
N ALA A 164 26.32 2.28 -8.99
CA ALA A 164 25.50 1.71 -7.93
C ALA A 164 24.05 2.22 -7.99
N LYS A 165 23.85 3.51 -8.28
CA LYS A 165 22.51 4.10 -8.50
C LYS A 165 21.81 3.46 -9.69
N GLU A 166 22.53 3.32 -10.81
CA GLU A 166 21.99 2.71 -12.02
C GLU A 166 21.63 1.22 -11.80
N TYR A 167 22.51 0.47 -11.14
CA TYR A 167 22.25 -0.92 -10.74
C TYR A 167 21.00 -1.03 -9.86
N ALA A 168 20.91 -0.21 -8.82
CA ALA A 168 19.77 -0.21 -7.91
C ALA A 168 18.45 0.11 -8.62
N TYR A 169 18.48 1.07 -9.54
CA TYR A 169 17.33 1.41 -10.38
C TYR A 169 16.89 0.22 -11.25
N LYS A 170 17.82 -0.40 -11.98
CA LYS A 170 17.53 -1.56 -12.86
C LYS A 170 16.97 -2.73 -12.06
N GLU A 171 17.60 -3.08 -10.95
CA GLU A 171 17.16 -4.20 -10.12
C GLU A 171 15.78 -3.96 -9.48
N THR A 172 15.48 -2.71 -9.10
CA THR A 172 14.17 -2.32 -8.56
C THR A 172 13.09 -2.41 -9.64
N MET A 173 13.33 -1.83 -10.82
CA MET A 173 12.35 -1.83 -11.91
C MET A 173 12.03 -3.25 -12.40
N LYS A 174 13.02 -4.16 -12.38
CA LYS A 174 12.82 -5.59 -12.69
C LYS A 174 11.91 -6.32 -11.68
N ARG A 175 11.86 -5.85 -10.44
CA ARG A 175 11.16 -6.52 -9.32
C ARG A 175 9.89 -5.80 -8.87
N LYS A 176 9.67 -4.59 -9.37
CA LYS A 176 8.44 -3.83 -9.18
C LYS A 176 7.34 -4.36 -10.10
N SER A 177 6.18 -4.64 -9.53
CA SER A 177 4.95 -4.98 -10.25
C SER A 177 3.86 -3.99 -9.87
N ILE A 178 3.13 -3.47 -10.86
CA ILE A 178 1.90 -2.70 -10.64
C ILE A 178 0.73 -3.57 -11.08
N ARG A 179 -0.25 -3.78 -10.20
CA ARG A 179 -1.40 -4.65 -10.43
C ARG A 179 -2.71 -3.93 -10.09
N TYR A 180 -3.81 -4.46 -10.60
CA TYR A 180 -5.16 -4.11 -10.15
C TYR A 180 -5.65 -5.14 -9.15
N LEU A 181 -6.59 -4.75 -8.30
CA LEU A 181 -7.27 -5.58 -7.30
C LEU A 181 -8.34 -6.48 -7.96
N SER A 182 -7.90 -7.26 -8.96
CA SER A 182 -8.71 -8.25 -9.65
C SER A 182 -8.98 -9.49 -8.77
N PHE A 183 -9.85 -10.39 -9.23
CA PHE A 183 -10.11 -11.67 -8.57
C PHE A 183 -8.80 -12.44 -8.26
N LEU A 184 -7.91 -12.58 -9.23
CA LEU A 184 -6.64 -13.29 -9.05
C LEU A 184 -5.73 -12.59 -8.03
N THR A 185 -5.61 -11.27 -8.09
CA THR A 185 -4.80 -10.51 -7.12
C THR A 185 -5.35 -10.68 -5.70
N LYS A 186 -6.68 -10.60 -5.53
CA LYS A 186 -7.34 -10.84 -4.24
C LYS A 186 -7.06 -12.24 -3.73
N ALA A 187 -7.18 -13.25 -4.59
CA ALA A 187 -6.87 -14.63 -4.25
C ALA A 187 -5.39 -14.81 -3.84
N GLU A 188 -4.45 -14.23 -4.59
CA GLU A 188 -3.02 -14.29 -4.24
C GLU A 188 -2.70 -13.63 -2.89
N ILE A 189 -3.40 -12.54 -2.53
CA ILE A 189 -3.26 -11.87 -1.23
C ILE A 189 -3.80 -12.77 -0.11
N GLY A 190 -5.02 -13.31 -0.27
CA GLY A 190 -5.62 -14.20 0.73
C GLY A 190 -4.82 -15.49 0.94
N LEU A 191 -4.22 -16.03 -0.13
CA LEU A 191 -3.31 -17.18 -0.07
C LEU A 191 -1.92 -16.86 0.52
N GLY A 192 -1.61 -15.60 0.80
CA GLY A 192 -0.28 -15.22 1.29
C GLY A 192 0.83 -15.20 0.23
N LYS A 193 0.49 -15.28 -1.06
CA LYS A 193 1.47 -15.17 -2.16
C LYS A 193 1.91 -13.73 -2.42
N LEU A 194 1.03 -12.77 -2.14
CA LEU A 194 1.32 -11.34 -2.10
C LEU A 194 1.25 -10.82 -0.67
N GLY A 195 2.15 -9.90 -0.33
CA GLY A 195 2.20 -9.28 0.98
C GLY A 195 2.70 -10.24 2.05
N ASN A 196 3.97 -10.64 1.93
CA ASN A 196 4.65 -11.59 2.81
C ASN A 196 6.12 -11.16 2.99
N LYS A 197 6.93 -11.97 3.68
CA LYS A 197 8.35 -11.65 3.97
C LYS A 197 9.23 -11.47 2.72
N ASP A 198 8.83 -12.02 1.59
CA ASP A 198 9.59 -11.97 0.34
C ASP A 198 9.00 -10.96 -0.66
N ASN A 199 7.76 -10.50 -0.45
CA ASN A 199 7.05 -9.61 -1.36
C ASN A 199 6.28 -8.53 -0.59
N LEU A 200 6.79 -7.30 -0.66
CA LEU A 200 6.08 -6.12 -0.19
C LEU A 200 4.88 -5.86 -1.11
N CYS A 201 3.68 -5.92 -0.57
CA CYS A 201 2.45 -5.57 -1.25
C CYS A 201 1.80 -4.37 -0.58
N ILE A 202 1.61 -3.30 -1.34
CA ILE A 202 0.87 -2.11 -0.91
C ILE A 202 -0.41 -2.04 -1.72
N ILE A 203 -1.56 -2.01 -1.03
CA ILE A 203 -2.88 -1.95 -1.66
C ILE A 203 -3.48 -0.57 -1.43
N ILE A 204 -3.93 0.07 -2.50
CA ILE A 204 -4.56 1.39 -2.47
C ILE A 204 -6.06 1.20 -2.76
N MET A 205 -6.90 1.48 -1.77
CA MET A 205 -8.36 1.35 -1.83
C MET A 205 -9.01 2.70 -1.58
N GLY A 206 -9.57 3.30 -2.63
CA GLY A 206 -10.31 4.54 -2.57
C GLY A 206 -11.82 4.34 -2.55
N PRO A 207 -12.58 5.40 -2.88
CA PRO A 207 -14.04 5.36 -2.96
C PRO A 207 -14.56 4.29 -3.92
N ALA A 208 -13.91 4.13 -5.07
CA ALA A 208 -14.27 3.14 -6.10
C ALA A 208 -14.16 1.69 -5.60
N GLU A 209 -13.39 1.44 -4.54
CA GLU A 209 -13.24 0.14 -3.89
C GLU A 209 -14.16 -0.03 -2.68
N GLY A 210 -15.02 0.95 -2.38
CA GLY A 210 -15.92 0.94 -1.23
C GLY A 210 -15.26 1.31 0.10
N ALA A 211 -14.14 2.04 0.08
CA ALA A 211 -13.51 2.50 1.31
C ALA A 211 -14.42 3.50 2.06
N THR A 212 -14.77 3.18 3.30
CA THR A 212 -15.69 3.99 4.14
C THR A 212 -15.00 4.77 5.25
N LYS A 213 -13.74 4.43 5.54
CA LYS A 213 -12.91 5.02 6.60
C LYS A 213 -11.56 5.38 6.00
N ASN A 214 -10.88 6.35 6.62
CA ASN A 214 -9.47 6.65 6.35
C ASN A 214 -8.61 5.81 7.30
N GLU A 215 -7.94 4.80 6.78
CA GLU A 215 -7.11 3.92 7.58
C GLU A 215 -5.92 3.33 6.82
N ILE A 216 -4.79 3.29 7.51
CA ILE A 216 -3.61 2.52 7.10
C ILE A 216 -3.62 1.24 7.92
N VAL A 217 -3.60 0.09 7.25
CA VAL A 217 -3.70 -1.22 7.90
C VAL A 217 -2.46 -2.03 7.60
N ILE A 218 -1.81 -2.52 8.65
CA ILE A 218 -0.60 -3.36 8.58
C ILE A 218 -0.94 -4.74 9.16
N PRO A 219 -1.63 -5.61 8.40
CA PRO A 219 -2.16 -6.88 8.89
C PRO A 219 -1.06 -7.90 9.24
N ARG A 220 0.04 -7.90 8.47
CA ARG A 220 1.17 -8.82 8.59
C ARG A 220 2.42 -8.25 7.88
N PRO A 221 3.62 -8.79 8.16
CA PRO A 221 4.84 -8.36 7.48
C PRO A 221 4.71 -8.46 5.96
N GLY A 222 5.10 -7.40 5.26
CA GLY A 222 5.03 -7.28 3.81
C GLY A 222 3.68 -6.85 3.26
N LEU A 223 2.61 -6.70 4.05
CA LEU A 223 1.32 -6.23 3.54
C LEU A 223 0.92 -4.90 4.19
N ILE A 224 0.66 -3.89 3.36
CA ILE A 224 0.15 -2.57 3.77
C ILE A 224 -1.08 -2.25 2.94
N ILE A 225 -2.13 -1.74 3.59
CA ILE A 225 -3.37 -1.36 2.91
C ILE A 225 -3.69 0.09 3.29
N LEU A 226 -3.89 0.92 2.27
CA LEU A 226 -4.36 2.29 2.39
C LEU A 226 -5.83 2.28 2.00
N LYS A 227 -6.69 2.75 2.89
CA LYS A 227 -8.14 2.86 2.66
C LYS A 227 -8.54 4.30 2.87
N GLY A 228 -8.79 5.04 1.80
CA GLY A 228 -9.21 6.43 1.87
C GLY A 228 -10.68 6.58 1.50
N LYS A 229 -11.48 7.22 2.36
CA LYS A 229 -12.88 7.58 2.06
C LYS A 229 -12.99 8.51 0.85
N THR A 230 -11.91 9.23 0.54
CA THR A 230 -11.73 10.05 -0.67
C THR A 230 -10.33 9.80 -1.24
N ASP A 231 -10.10 10.03 -2.53
CA ASP A 231 -8.75 9.90 -3.09
C ASP A 231 -7.78 10.96 -2.53
N ALA A 232 -8.27 12.12 -2.09
CA ALA A 232 -7.46 13.10 -1.35
C ALA A 232 -7.01 12.55 0.02
N ALA A 233 -7.84 11.72 0.68
CA ALA A 233 -7.44 11.03 1.90
C ALA A 233 -6.36 9.96 1.65
N LEU A 234 -6.40 9.26 0.52
CA LEU A 234 -5.32 8.34 0.12
C LEU A 234 -3.98 9.06 -0.03
N ARG A 235 -4.00 10.27 -0.57
CA ARG A 235 -2.81 11.11 -0.67
C ARG A 235 -2.31 11.55 0.72
N ALA A 236 -3.21 11.96 1.60
CA ALA A 236 -2.87 12.26 3.00
C ALA A 236 -2.32 11.03 3.75
N GLU A 237 -2.79 9.82 3.44
CA GLU A 237 -2.23 8.57 3.96
C GLU A 237 -0.80 8.32 3.45
N ALA A 238 -0.51 8.63 2.18
CA ALA A 238 0.85 8.56 1.65
C ALA A 238 1.79 9.52 2.38
N ALA A 239 1.37 10.78 2.60
CA ALA A 239 2.14 11.76 3.36
C ALA A 239 2.35 11.34 4.83
N LEU A 240 1.36 10.67 5.44
CA LEU A 240 1.51 10.11 6.79
C LEU A 240 2.58 9.00 6.83
N ILE A 241 2.61 8.14 5.82
CA ILE A 241 3.64 7.10 5.70
C ILE A 241 5.03 7.75 5.63
N GLU A 242 5.21 8.74 4.74
CA GLU A 242 6.47 9.48 4.61
C GLU A 242 6.95 10.05 5.94
N ASN A 243 6.04 10.68 6.69
CA ASN A 243 6.36 11.25 7.99
C ASN A 243 6.74 10.18 9.02
N ILE A 244 5.98 9.09 9.14
CA ILE A 244 6.23 8.03 10.14
C ILE A 244 7.56 7.32 9.88
N ILE A 245 7.92 7.09 8.62
CA ILE A 245 9.16 6.39 8.26
C ILE A 245 10.36 7.35 8.11
N GLU A 246 10.17 8.64 8.41
CA GLU A 246 11.17 9.70 8.29
C GLU A 246 11.77 9.81 6.87
N PHE A 247 10.95 9.58 5.85
CA PHE A 247 11.37 9.67 4.46
C PHE A 247 11.10 11.07 3.91
N ASN A 248 12.16 11.81 3.63
CA ASN A 248 12.09 13.10 2.96
C ASN A 248 12.39 12.92 1.47
N LEU A 249 11.41 13.23 0.62
CA LEU A 249 11.63 13.46 -0.81
C LEU A 249 12.44 14.76 -0.95
N SER A 250 13.76 14.64 -1.01
CA SER A 250 14.70 15.74 -1.25
C SER A 250 14.44 16.45 -2.58
#